data_AF-A0A4Y2UY00-F1
#
_entry.id   AF-A0A4Y2UY00-F1
#
_cell.length_a   1.000
_cell.length_b   1.000
_cell.length_c   1.000
_cell.angle_alpha   90.00
_cell.angle_beta   90.00
_cell.angle_gamma   90.00
#
_symmetry.space_group_name_H-M   'P 1'
#
loop_
_entity.id
_entity.type
_entity.pdbx_description
1 polymer ?
#
loop_
_entity_poly.entity_id
_entity_poly.type
_entity_poly.pdbx_seq_one_letter_code
_entity_poly.pdbx_strand_id
1 'polypeptide(L)'
;MSAITVLTFANPSQTDLDRFGGDTCDNNLDNDFDGIQNNVDNCPDIPNSDQLDTDGDGKGDVCDNDKDNDGWPDSDDNCPLVHNPDQKDTNRTGVGDACKKDFDGDGTNDDEDVCPDNRMVYATDFRAYQTVVLDPEGDSQIDPHWVIYNQVCHQNN
;
A
#
# COMPACT_ATOMS: atom_id res chain seq x y z
N MET A 1 -24.73 23.26 -1.66
CA MET A 1 -24.69 21.82 -1.31
C MET A 1 -24.52 21.09 -2.62
N SER A 2 -23.29 20.81 -3.02
CA SER A 2 -23.02 20.04 -4.24
C SER A 2 -23.24 18.58 -3.89
N ALA A 3 -24.20 17.94 -4.56
CA ALA A 3 -24.37 16.50 -4.44
C ALA A 3 -23.13 15.85 -5.05
N ILE A 4 -22.33 15.18 -4.23
CA ILE A 4 -21.41 14.16 -4.73
C ILE A 4 -22.30 13.08 -5.34
N THR A 5 -22.43 13.10 -6.66
CA THR A 5 -22.97 11.97 -7.41
C THR A 5 -21.91 10.88 -7.31
N VAL A 6 -22.01 10.02 -6.29
CA VAL A 6 -21.35 8.71 -6.36
C VAL A 6 -22.01 8.03 -7.54
N LEU A 7 -21.32 7.94 -8.68
CA LEU A 7 -21.72 7.07 -9.77
C LEU A 7 -21.58 5.64 -9.25
N THR A 8 -22.56 5.19 -8.48
CA THR A 8 -22.69 3.78 -8.11
C THR A 8 -23.10 3.06 -9.37
N PHE A 9 -22.13 2.64 -10.18
CA PHE A 9 -22.40 1.65 -11.21
C PHE A 9 -22.81 0.38 -10.48
N ALA A 10 -24.08 0.01 -10.60
CA ALA A 10 -24.55 -1.22 -10.00
C ALA A 10 -23.85 -2.39 -10.68
N ASN A 11 -23.04 -3.13 -9.94
CA ASN A 11 -22.42 -4.39 -10.37
C ASN A 11 -22.89 -5.56 -9.47
N PRO A 12 -24.18 -5.96 -9.50
CA PRO A 12 -24.73 -6.95 -8.56
C PRO A 12 -24.04 -8.31 -8.62
N SER A 13 -23.43 -8.64 -9.75
CA SER A 13 -22.75 -9.90 -9.98
C SER A 13 -21.29 -9.91 -9.51
N GLN A 14 -20.70 -8.75 -9.19
CA GLN A 14 -19.28 -8.61 -8.83
C GLN A 14 -18.37 -9.44 -9.74
N THR A 15 -18.64 -9.42 -11.05
CA THR A 15 -17.81 -10.14 -12.01
C THR A 15 -16.47 -9.43 -12.14
N ASP A 16 -15.44 -10.25 -12.31
CA ASP A 16 -14.04 -9.84 -12.29
C ASP A 16 -13.28 -10.90 -13.12
N LEU A 17 -13.21 -10.68 -14.44
CA LEU A 17 -12.74 -11.66 -15.41
C LEU A 17 -11.23 -11.86 -15.35
N ASP A 18 -10.48 -10.79 -15.15
CA ASP A 18 -9.02 -10.77 -15.04
C ASP A 18 -8.52 -10.81 -13.58
N ARG A 19 -9.45 -10.79 -12.61
CA ARG A 19 -9.20 -10.80 -11.17
C ARG A 19 -8.56 -9.51 -10.66
N PHE A 20 -8.72 -8.43 -11.41
CA PHE A 20 -8.16 -7.12 -11.15
C PHE A 20 -9.23 -6.02 -11.19
N GLY A 21 -10.01 -5.94 -10.11
CA GLY A 21 -11.12 -4.99 -10.00
C GLY A 21 -12.40 -5.47 -10.70
N GLY A 22 -13.51 -4.77 -10.51
CA GLY A 22 -14.78 -5.22 -11.11
C GLY A 22 -14.86 -4.86 -12.60
N ASP A 23 -15.35 -5.77 -13.46
CA ASP A 23 -15.50 -5.59 -14.92
C ASP A 23 -16.24 -4.29 -15.32
N THR A 24 -17.09 -3.79 -14.42
CA THR A 24 -17.88 -2.58 -14.64
C THR A 24 -17.05 -1.29 -14.59
N CYS A 25 -15.96 -1.31 -13.82
CA CYS A 25 -15.06 -0.17 -13.61
C CYS A 25 -13.73 -0.33 -14.36
N ASP A 26 -13.47 -1.53 -14.89
CA ASP A 26 -12.26 -1.89 -15.60
C ASP A 26 -12.25 -1.31 -17.03
N ASN A 27 -11.19 -0.56 -17.34
CA ASN A 27 -10.88 0.00 -18.64
C ASN A 27 -9.50 -0.45 -19.17
N ASN A 28 -8.74 -1.23 -18.40
CA ASN A 28 -7.40 -1.75 -18.73
C ASN A 28 -6.37 -0.68 -19.16
N LEU A 29 -6.58 0.59 -18.81
CA LEU A 29 -5.63 1.67 -19.06
C LEU A 29 -4.76 1.86 -17.83
N ASP A 30 -3.50 1.50 -17.99
CA ASP A 30 -2.43 1.61 -17.01
C ASP A 30 -1.21 2.15 -17.78
N ASN A 31 -0.85 3.41 -17.54
CA ASN A 31 0.18 4.11 -18.30
C ASN A 31 1.59 3.73 -17.88
N ASP A 32 1.79 3.37 -16.62
CA ASP A 32 3.10 3.16 -16.01
C ASP A 32 3.40 1.68 -15.73
N PHE A 33 2.40 0.82 -15.93
CA PHE A 33 2.47 -0.63 -15.85
C PHE A 33 2.73 -1.15 -14.44
N ASP A 34 2.27 -0.44 -13.42
CA ASP A 34 2.36 -0.87 -12.02
C ASP A 34 1.24 -1.84 -11.62
N GLY A 35 0.28 -2.08 -12.52
CA GLY A 35 -0.84 -2.96 -12.34
C GLY A 35 -2.10 -2.27 -11.86
N ILE A 36 -2.08 -0.97 -11.54
CA ILE A 36 -3.24 -0.17 -11.14
C ILE A 36 -3.72 0.67 -12.33
N GLN A 37 -5.04 0.76 -12.51
CA GLN A 37 -5.58 1.52 -13.64
C GLN A 37 -5.56 3.02 -13.36
N ASN A 38 -5.25 3.83 -14.38
CA ASN A 38 -5.08 5.28 -14.32
C ASN A 38 -6.21 6.04 -13.57
N ASN A 39 -7.44 5.53 -13.57
CA ASN A 39 -8.59 6.18 -12.92
C ASN A 39 -8.74 5.88 -11.42
N VAL A 40 -7.95 4.94 -10.91
CA VAL A 40 -7.90 4.55 -9.49
C VAL A 40 -6.48 4.58 -8.92
N ASP A 41 -5.50 4.95 -9.75
CA ASP A 41 -4.09 5.12 -9.39
C ASP A 41 -3.84 6.51 -8.78
N ASN A 42 -3.19 6.55 -7.61
CA ASN A 42 -2.81 7.80 -6.94
C ASN A 42 -1.53 8.45 -7.51
N CYS A 43 -0.80 7.77 -8.40
CA CYS A 43 0.31 8.30 -9.20
C CYS A 43 0.31 7.77 -10.66
N PRO A 44 -0.66 8.15 -11.53
CA PRO A 44 -0.92 7.54 -12.85
C PRO A 44 0.19 7.51 -13.90
N ASP A 45 1.37 8.06 -13.61
CA ASP A 45 2.51 8.15 -14.52
C ASP A 45 3.83 7.68 -13.85
N ILE A 46 3.80 7.21 -12.59
CA ILE A 46 4.98 6.79 -11.82
C ILE A 46 4.66 5.49 -11.07
N PRO A 47 5.32 4.35 -11.41
CA PRO A 47 4.90 3.06 -10.87
C PRO A 47 4.97 2.96 -9.34
N ASN A 48 3.85 2.58 -8.71
CA ASN A 48 3.72 2.39 -7.27
C ASN A 48 2.61 1.40 -6.90
N SER A 49 2.83 0.12 -7.20
CA SER A 49 1.85 -0.96 -7.00
C SER A 49 1.33 -1.10 -5.55
N ASP A 50 2.02 -0.56 -4.55
CA ASP A 50 1.58 -0.55 -3.15
C ASP A 50 0.61 0.59 -2.82
N GLN A 51 0.53 1.60 -3.70
CA GLN A 51 -0.37 2.76 -3.64
C GLN A 51 -0.30 3.48 -2.28
N LEU A 52 0.89 3.50 -1.66
CA LEU A 52 1.10 4.18 -0.39
C LEU A 52 0.80 5.67 -0.53
N ASP A 53 0.04 6.20 0.42
CA ASP A 53 -0.43 7.59 0.53
C ASP A 53 -0.47 7.90 2.04
N THR A 54 0.66 8.41 2.54
CA THR A 54 0.96 8.49 3.98
C THR A 54 0.07 9.51 4.70
N ASP A 55 -0.30 10.60 4.04
CA ASP A 55 -1.17 11.63 4.59
C ASP A 55 -2.65 11.51 4.21
N GLY A 56 -2.97 10.66 3.22
CA GLY A 56 -4.33 10.40 2.77
C GLY A 56 -4.95 11.54 1.96
N ASP A 57 -4.13 12.36 1.30
CA ASP A 57 -4.61 13.47 0.46
C ASP A 57 -5.05 13.02 -0.96
N GLY A 58 -4.77 11.76 -1.31
CA GLY A 58 -5.11 11.13 -2.58
C GLY A 58 -3.98 11.16 -3.62
N LYS A 59 -2.79 11.63 -3.26
CA LYS A 59 -1.58 11.60 -4.08
C LYS A 59 -0.59 10.61 -3.48
N GLY A 60 -0.12 9.67 -4.28
CA GLY A 60 0.77 8.62 -3.76
C GLY A 60 2.14 9.17 -3.38
N ASP A 61 2.76 8.53 -2.39
CA ASP A 61 4.04 8.94 -1.82
C ASP A 61 5.15 9.10 -2.87
N VAL A 62 5.12 8.31 -3.94
CA VAL A 62 6.15 8.36 -5.00
C VAL A 62 6.05 9.61 -5.87
N CYS A 63 4.87 10.22 -5.96
CA CYS A 63 4.61 11.44 -6.70
C CYS A 63 4.32 12.65 -5.79
N ASP A 64 4.27 12.44 -4.47
CA ASP A 64 4.27 13.50 -3.46
C ASP A 64 5.67 14.04 -3.14
N ASN A 65 5.74 15.34 -2.84
CA ASN A 65 6.94 16.01 -2.35
C ASN A 65 6.87 16.32 -0.84
N ASP A 66 5.73 16.09 -0.19
CA ASP A 66 5.48 16.30 1.24
C ASP A 66 4.53 15.19 1.71
N LYS A 67 5.06 13.97 1.90
CA LYS A 67 4.26 12.74 2.05
C LYS A 67 3.44 12.68 3.34
N ASP A 68 3.83 13.43 4.37
CA ASP A 68 3.14 13.46 5.66
C ASP A 68 2.39 14.77 5.92
N ASN A 69 2.40 15.67 4.93
CA ASN A 69 1.75 16.97 4.92
C ASN A 69 2.04 17.80 6.18
N ASP A 70 3.27 17.73 6.70
CA ASP A 70 3.72 18.49 7.88
C ASP A 70 4.21 19.91 7.56
N GLY A 71 4.38 20.21 6.26
CA GLY A 71 4.81 21.50 5.74
C GLY A 71 6.31 21.59 5.42
N TRP A 72 7.08 20.53 5.64
CA TRP A 72 8.45 20.37 5.17
C TRP A 72 8.49 19.42 3.96
N PRO A 73 9.04 19.86 2.81
CA PRO A 73 9.22 18.96 1.68
C PRO A 73 10.16 17.79 2.06
N ASP A 74 9.90 16.60 1.54
CA ASP A 74 10.63 15.35 1.87
C ASP A 74 12.16 15.50 1.78
N SER A 75 12.66 16.37 0.90
CA SER A 75 14.09 16.61 0.72
C SER A 75 14.76 17.34 1.89
N ASP A 76 13.96 18.07 2.66
CA ASP A 76 14.39 18.88 3.82
C ASP A 76 13.80 18.36 5.14
N ASP A 77 12.98 17.32 5.10
CA ASP A 77 12.32 16.70 6.24
C ASP A 77 13.19 15.58 6.88
N ASN A 78 13.33 15.61 8.20
CA ASN A 78 14.04 14.60 8.96
C ASN A 78 13.17 13.39 9.40
N CYS A 79 11.86 13.41 9.13
CA CYS A 79 10.93 12.30 9.27
C CYS A 79 9.86 12.27 8.16
N PRO A 80 10.24 11.97 6.90
CA PRO A 80 9.37 12.12 5.71
C PRO A 80 8.05 11.33 5.70
N LEU A 81 7.79 10.47 6.68
CA LEU A 81 6.58 9.64 6.76
C LEU A 81 5.82 9.85 8.08
N VAL A 82 6.30 10.73 8.97
CA VAL A 82 5.77 10.91 10.33
C VAL A 82 5.72 12.40 10.69
N HIS A 83 4.50 12.94 10.60
CA HIS A 83 4.19 14.34 10.86
C HIS A 83 4.93 14.94 12.06
N ASN A 84 5.90 15.82 11.80
CA ASN A 84 6.71 16.47 12.83
C ASN A 84 7.13 17.92 12.46
N PRO A 85 6.19 18.88 12.40
CA PRO A 85 6.48 20.24 11.90
C PRO A 85 7.57 21.01 12.67
N ASP A 86 7.91 20.57 13.89
CA ASP A 86 8.97 21.14 14.71
C ASP A 86 10.38 20.65 14.35
N GLN A 87 10.49 19.64 13.49
CA GLN A 87 11.72 19.05 12.94
C GLN A 87 12.76 18.74 14.03
N LYS A 88 12.27 18.32 15.20
CA LYS A 88 13.12 18.14 16.38
C LYS A 88 14.08 16.97 16.19
N ASP A 89 15.39 17.26 16.11
CA ASP A 89 16.47 16.26 16.12
C ASP A 89 17.46 16.58 17.26
N THR A 90 17.30 15.88 18.40
CA THR A 90 18.08 16.18 19.61
C THR A 90 19.55 15.79 19.47
N ASN A 91 19.84 14.71 18.75
CA ASN A 91 21.20 14.16 18.61
C ASN A 91 21.92 14.57 17.32
N ARG A 92 21.26 15.35 16.45
CA ARG A 92 21.81 15.90 15.20
C ARG A 92 22.31 14.81 14.26
N THR A 93 21.51 13.76 14.12
CA THR A 93 21.79 12.65 13.20
C THR A 93 21.24 12.89 11.79
N GLY A 94 20.35 13.87 11.62
CA GLY A 94 19.58 14.06 10.38
C GLY A 94 18.31 13.20 10.32
N VAL A 95 18.06 12.39 11.35
CA VAL A 95 16.81 11.65 11.56
C VAL A 95 16.13 12.30 12.76
N GLY A 96 14.86 12.68 12.61
CA GLY A 96 14.09 13.35 13.64
C GLY A 96 13.81 12.45 14.84
N ASP A 97 13.54 13.08 15.99
CA ASP A 97 13.18 12.37 17.22
C ASP A 97 11.84 11.61 17.07
N ALA A 98 10.97 12.05 16.15
CA ALA A 98 9.62 11.49 15.94
C ALA A 98 9.63 10.09 15.32
N CYS A 99 10.49 9.87 14.32
CA CYS A 99 10.59 8.64 13.52
C CYS A 99 11.85 7.82 13.83
N LYS A 100 12.52 8.10 14.96
CA LYS A 100 13.88 7.60 15.24
C LYS A 100 14.03 6.07 15.31
N LYS A 101 12.94 5.36 15.61
CA LYS A 101 12.93 3.91 15.82
C LYS A 101 11.89 3.19 14.98
N ASP A 102 11.04 3.96 14.34
CA ASP A 102 9.79 3.55 13.70
C ASP A 102 9.59 4.62 12.63
N PHE A 103 10.20 4.36 11.47
CA PHE A 103 10.42 5.36 10.43
C PHE A 103 9.11 5.73 9.71
N ASP A 104 8.18 4.79 9.58
CA ASP A 104 6.87 4.98 8.95
C ASP A 104 5.71 5.19 9.96
N GLY A 105 5.99 5.06 11.26
CA GLY A 105 5.04 5.36 12.33
C GLY A 105 3.89 4.35 12.41
N ASP A 106 4.17 3.08 12.13
CA ASP A 106 3.19 2.00 12.13
C ASP A 106 3.09 1.25 13.48
N GLY A 107 4.02 1.56 14.39
CA GLY A 107 4.09 1.01 15.74
C GLY A 107 5.03 -0.18 15.88
N THR A 108 5.67 -0.62 14.81
CA THR A 108 6.73 -1.64 14.78
C THR A 108 8.07 -0.94 14.69
N ASN A 109 9.09 -1.43 15.43
CA ASN A 109 10.40 -0.81 15.32
C ASN A 109 11.08 -1.24 14.01
N ASP A 110 11.90 -0.37 13.43
CA ASP A 110 12.62 -0.63 12.16
C ASP A 110 13.42 -1.94 12.15
N ASP A 111 13.87 -2.43 13.32
CA ASP A 111 14.63 -3.68 13.43
C ASP A 111 13.77 -4.95 13.46
N GLU A 112 12.47 -4.79 13.72
CA GLU A 112 11.46 -5.86 13.72
C GLU A 112 10.52 -5.77 12.51
N ASP A 113 10.56 -4.65 11.79
CA ASP A 113 9.72 -4.37 10.62
C ASP A 113 10.27 -4.99 9.33
N VAL A 114 9.38 -5.60 8.54
CA VAL A 114 9.72 -6.18 7.22
C VAL A 114 9.73 -5.15 6.10
N CYS A 115 9.02 -4.02 6.27
CA CYS A 115 8.96 -2.89 5.36
C CYS A 115 8.97 -1.56 6.16
N PRO A 116 10.12 -1.14 6.73
CA PRO A 116 10.22 0.04 7.60
C PRO A 116 9.82 1.40 7.00
N ASP A 117 9.59 1.45 5.68
CA ASP A 117 9.20 2.65 4.93
C ASP A 117 7.75 2.55 4.43
N ASN A 118 6.94 1.61 4.95
CA ASN A 118 5.57 1.38 4.51
C ASN A 118 4.68 0.98 5.69
N ARG A 119 3.95 1.97 6.19
CA ARG A 119 3.07 1.86 7.37
C ARG A 119 1.92 0.85 7.27
N MET A 120 1.74 0.24 6.11
CA MET A 120 0.69 -0.76 5.87
C MET A 120 1.20 -2.19 6.04
N VAL A 121 2.53 -2.41 6.14
CA VAL A 121 3.15 -3.75 6.10
C VAL A 121 4.27 -3.93 7.14
N TYR A 122 3.91 -4.16 8.40
CA TYR A 122 4.87 -4.45 9.48
C TYR A 122 5.37 -5.90 9.59
N ALA A 123 4.67 -6.88 9.00
CA ALA A 123 5.01 -8.29 9.16
C ALA A 123 4.64 -9.16 7.96
N THR A 124 5.40 -10.25 7.79
CA THR A 124 5.02 -11.29 6.83
C THR A 124 3.75 -11.99 7.25
N ASP A 125 2.68 -11.87 6.46
CA ASP A 125 1.41 -12.54 6.72
C ASP A 125 0.74 -13.08 5.45
N PHE A 126 0.66 -14.41 5.35
CA PHE A 126 -0.05 -15.12 4.27
C PHE A 126 -1.40 -15.70 4.72
N ARG A 127 -1.92 -15.31 5.90
CA ARG A 127 -3.21 -15.81 6.42
C ARG A 127 -4.40 -15.30 5.60
N ALA A 128 -4.26 -14.15 4.96
CA ALA A 128 -5.15 -13.65 3.93
C ALA A 128 -4.48 -13.83 2.56
N TYR A 129 -5.11 -14.58 1.67
CA TYR A 129 -4.59 -14.88 0.34
C TYR A 129 -5.73 -15.00 -0.67
N GLN A 130 -5.45 -14.65 -1.92
CA GLN A 130 -6.35 -14.88 -3.05
C GLN A 130 -5.89 -16.13 -3.80
N THR A 131 -6.81 -17.04 -4.10
CA THR A 131 -6.53 -18.18 -4.97
C THR A 131 -6.86 -17.86 -6.41
N VAL A 132 -5.90 -18.08 -7.31
CA VAL A 132 -6.09 -17.93 -8.74
C VAL A 132 -6.20 -19.31 -9.37
N VAL A 133 -7.39 -19.64 -9.88
CA VAL A 133 -7.64 -20.85 -10.66
C VAL A 133 -7.26 -20.56 -12.10
N LEU A 134 -6.23 -21.23 -12.60
CA LEU A 134 -5.66 -20.96 -13.92
C LEU A 134 -6.42 -21.67 -15.06
N ASP A 135 -7.12 -22.75 -14.76
CA ASP A 135 -7.95 -23.50 -15.71
C ASP A 135 -9.26 -23.95 -15.03
N PRO A 136 -10.31 -23.12 -15.05
CA PRO A 136 -11.57 -23.43 -14.37
C PRO A 136 -12.44 -24.45 -15.15
N GLU A 137 -12.10 -24.75 -16.41
CA GLU A 137 -12.85 -25.68 -17.26
C GLU A 137 -12.18 -27.06 -17.37
N GLY A 138 -10.88 -27.15 -17.06
CA GLY A 138 -10.10 -28.37 -17.20
C GLY A 138 -10.34 -29.40 -16.09
N ASP A 139 -10.83 -30.58 -16.47
CA ASP A 139 -11.07 -31.71 -15.56
C ASP A 139 -9.78 -32.41 -15.08
N SER A 140 -8.60 -31.97 -15.55
CA SER A 140 -7.32 -32.66 -15.36
C SER A 140 -6.57 -32.26 -14.10
N GLN A 141 -6.88 -31.10 -13.51
CA GLN A 141 -6.23 -30.60 -12.29
C GLN A 141 -7.25 -30.43 -11.18
N ILE A 142 -6.96 -31.06 -10.03
CA ILE A 142 -7.64 -30.76 -8.78
C ILE A 142 -7.04 -29.47 -8.25
N ASP A 143 -7.88 -28.51 -7.89
CA ASP A 143 -7.45 -27.25 -7.29
C ASP A 143 -6.55 -27.48 -6.07
N PRO A 144 -5.52 -26.64 -5.85
CA PRO A 144 -4.68 -26.75 -4.67
C PRO A 144 -5.48 -26.57 -3.38
N HIS A 145 -5.21 -27.42 -2.39
CA HIS A 145 -5.72 -27.26 -1.04
C HIS A 145 -4.64 -26.62 -0.14
N TRP A 146 -4.84 -25.35 0.19
CA TRP A 146 -3.89 -24.59 1.01
C TRP A 146 -4.15 -24.80 2.50
N VAL A 147 -3.08 -25.08 3.24
CA VAL A 147 -3.10 -25.08 4.72
C VAL A 147 -2.01 -24.12 5.17
N ILE A 148 -2.41 -23.07 5.88
CA ILE A 148 -1.49 -22.05 6.37
C ILE A 148 -1.17 -22.34 7.82
N TYR A 149 0.12 -22.48 8.11
CA TYR A 149 0.63 -22.66 9.45
C TYR A 149 1.27 -21.36 9.92
N ASN A 150 0.96 -20.94 11.14
CA ASN A 150 1.60 -19.79 11.75
C ASN A 150 2.93 -20.22 12.39
N GLN A 151 3.99 -20.31 11.59
CA GLN A 151 5.34 -20.33 12.12
C GLN A 151 5.94 -18.95 11.90
N VAL A 152 5.91 -18.14 12.95
CA VAL A 152 6.78 -16.97 13.06
C VAL A 152 8.21 -17.49 12.88
N CYS A 153 8.96 -16.98 11.90
CA CYS A 153 10.36 -17.39 11.65
C CYS A 153 11.31 -17.07 12.83
N HIS A 154 10.80 -16.46 13.90
CA HIS A 154 11.51 -16.23 15.16
C HIS A 154 10.77 -16.85 16.35
N GLN A 155 10.94 -18.16 16.58
CA GLN A 155 11.04 -18.73 17.95
C GLN A 155 11.72 -20.10 17.87
N ASN A 156 13.04 -20.12 18.04
CA ASN A 156 13.73 -21.25 18.66
C ASN A 156 14.78 -20.66 19.61
N ASN A 157 14.44 -20.74 20.90
CA ASN A 157 15.38 -20.62 22.02
C ASN A 157 16.18 -21.92 22.13
#